data_AF-A0A538DAS6-F1
#
_entry.id   AF-A0A538DAS6-F1
#
_cell.length_a   1.000
_cell.length_b   1.000
_cell.length_c   1.000
_cell.angle_alpha   90.00
_cell.angle_beta   90.00
_cell.angle_gamma   90.00
#
_symmetry.space_group_name_H-M   'P 1'
#
loop_
_entity.id
_entity.type
_entity.pdbx_description
1 polymer ?
#
loop_
_entity_poly.entity_id
_entity_poly.type
_entity_poly.pdbx_seq_one_letter_code
_entity_poly.pdbx_strand_id
1 'polypeptide(L)'
;MSRSTPPTSVAQAARPAALRLGERLRQLRMAAGLTQSELAGDRFSKEYVSQIERGKTRPTGDTIAWLASRLDVDPGYLANGVSTDERGRVEATLTRAEALAEAHRYEEAVAEFEQIRPDVAATGAAELEARLLSGEAWSRMHMGELREALDLLTRARTVTQHEPFSELDRAEILFRLGVCRHKLSSNSTAIGLFNEAYAIAEGSGLPSDFLRSNILAYRSRCYRRQRDLEAAREDVE
;
A
#
# COMPACT_ATOMS: atom_id res chain seq x y z
N MET A 1 12.73 -39.48 32.85
CA MET A 1 11.74 -38.41 32.54
C MET A 1 12.48 -37.28 31.85
N SER A 2 12.33 -37.21 30.54
CA SER A 2 13.00 -36.26 29.66
C SER A 2 12.41 -34.86 29.84
N ARG A 3 13.22 -33.87 30.21
CA ARG A 3 12.83 -32.45 30.17
C ARG A 3 13.47 -31.85 28.92
N SER A 4 12.62 -31.62 27.93
CA SER A 4 12.91 -30.94 26.68
C SER A 4 13.24 -29.48 26.96
N THR A 5 14.48 -29.09 26.70
CA THR A 5 14.92 -27.70 26.63
C THR A 5 14.42 -27.11 25.31
N PRO A 6 13.74 -25.95 25.29
CA PRO A 6 13.38 -25.31 24.03
C PRO A 6 14.65 -24.74 23.37
N PRO A 7 14.76 -24.75 22.03
CA PRO A 7 15.88 -24.08 21.38
C PRO A 7 15.75 -22.57 21.56
N THR A 8 16.82 -22.01 22.13
CA THR A 8 17.09 -20.59 22.32
C THR A 8 16.79 -19.80 21.05
N SER A 9 15.90 -18.81 21.20
CA SER A 9 15.67 -17.71 20.27
C SER A 9 17.00 -17.13 19.81
N VAL A 10 17.33 -17.38 18.53
CA VAL A 10 18.47 -16.74 17.91
C VAL A 10 18.14 -15.26 17.80
N ALA A 11 19.02 -14.47 18.40
CA ALA A 11 18.96 -13.02 18.52
C ALA A 11 18.50 -12.34 17.22
N GLN A 12 17.67 -11.31 17.40
CA GLN A 12 17.37 -10.27 16.42
C GLN A 12 18.68 -9.62 15.94
N ALA A 13 19.33 -10.24 14.97
CA ALA A 13 20.32 -9.59 14.14
C ALA A 13 19.59 -8.47 13.37
N ALA A 14 20.16 -7.27 13.39
CA ALA A 14 19.64 -6.07 12.75
C ALA A 14 19.00 -6.40 11.40
N ARG A 15 17.68 -6.18 11.29
CA ARG A 15 16.92 -6.35 10.05
C ARG A 15 17.62 -5.54 8.95
N PRO A 16 18.19 -6.15 7.90
CA PRO A 16 18.78 -5.38 6.82
C PRO A 16 17.65 -4.68 6.08
N ALA A 17 17.50 -3.39 6.34
CA ALA A 17 16.60 -2.53 5.59
C ALA A 17 16.92 -2.63 4.09
N ALA A 18 15.90 -2.99 3.30
CA ALA A 18 15.76 -2.75 1.87
C ALA A 18 16.91 -3.21 0.93
N LEU A 19 17.51 -4.39 1.14
CA LEU A 19 18.29 -5.00 0.06
C LEU A 19 17.39 -5.26 -1.15
N ARG A 20 17.84 -4.90 -2.36
CA ARG A 20 17.13 -5.25 -3.60
C ARG A 20 17.11 -6.78 -3.75
N LEU A 21 16.07 -7.34 -4.37
CA LEU A 21 15.89 -8.78 -4.58
C LEU A 21 17.18 -9.49 -5.03
N GLY A 22 17.89 -8.91 -6.02
CA GLY A 22 19.13 -9.49 -6.55
C GLY A 22 20.25 -9.60 -5.52
N GLU A 23 20.41 -8.59 -4.67
CA GLU A 23 21.42 -8.58 -3.62
C GLU A 23 21.07 -9.58 -2.52
N ARG A 24 19.78 -9.66 -2.17
CA ARG A 24 19.26 -10.66 -1.23
C ARG A 24 19.47 -12.09 -1.74
N LEU A 25 19.16 -12.33 -3.02
CA LEU A 25 19.40 -13.62 -3.67
C LEU A 25 20.89 -14.00 -3.61
N ARG A 26 21.78 -13.04 -3.91
CA ARG A 26 23.23 -13.25 -3.85
C ARG A 26 23.69 -13.61 -2.44
N GLN A 27 23.22 -12.89 -1.43
CA GLN A 27 23.59 -13.14 -0.03
C GLN A 27 23.11 -14.52 0.43
N LEU A 28 21.84 -14.87 0.17
CA LEU A 28 21.28 -16.17 0.51
C LEU A 28 22.01 -17.30 -0.20
N ARG A 29 22.33 -17.14 -1.48
CA ARG A 29 23.12 -18.11 -2.24
C ARG A 29 24.50 -18.32 -1.62
N MET A 30 25.19 -17.23 -1.28
CA MET A 30 26.53 -17.31 -0.67
C MET A 30 26.47 -17.93 0.73
N ALA A 31 25.44 -17.63 1.52
CA ALA A 31 25.22 -18.25 2.83
C ALA A 31 24.94 -19.76 2.72
N ALA A 32 24.23 -20.18 1.67
CA ALA A 32 24.01 -21.59 1.34
C ALA A 32 25.24 -22.28 0.71
N GLY A 33 26.35 -21.55 0.48
CA GLY A 33 27.58 -22.10 -0.11
C GLY A 33 27.46 -22.46 -1.60
N LEU A 34 26.43 -21.99 -2.30
CA LEU A 34 26.16 -22.37 -3.69
C LEU A 34 26.85 -21.41 -4.68
N THR A 35 27.32 -21.93 -5.81
CA THR A 35 27.67 -21.14 -7.00
C THR A 35 26.41 -20.73 -7.77
N GLN A 36 26.54 -19.76 -8.68
CA GLN A 36 25.41 -19.33 -9.52
C GLN A 36 24.88 -20.48 -10.38
N SER A 37 25.75 -21.36 -10.89
CA SER A 37 25.35 -22.53 -11.67
C SER A 37 24.60 -23.56 -10.82
N GLU A 38 25.06 -23.80 -9.59
CA GLU A 38 24.42 -24.76 -8.67
C GLU A 38 23.04 -24.27 -8.20
N LEU A 39 22.91 -22.96 -7.97
CA LEU A 39 21.61 -22.37 -7.67
C LEU A 39 20.67 -22.47 -8.89
N ALA A 40 21.19 -22.20 -10.09
CA ALA A 40 20.41 -22.28 -11.33
C ALA A 40 19.88 -23.70 -11.61
N GLY A 41 20.64 -24.72 -11.19
CA GLY A 41 20.32 -26.13 -11.42
C GLY A 41 20.06 -26.41 -12.91
N ASP A 42 19.14 -27.31 -13.19
CA ASP A 42 18.75 -27.64 -14.57
C ASP A 42 17.69 -26.69 -15.15
N ARG A 43 17.13 -25.81 -14.31
CA ARG A 43 15.98 -24.98 -14.69
C ARG A 43 16.39 -23.71 -15.43
N PHE A 44 17.50 -23.11 -15.02
CA PHE A 44 17.95 -21.81 -15.50
C PHE A 44 19.43 -21.84 -15.91
N SER A 45 19.86 -20.85 -16.69
CA SER A 45 21.28 -20.65 -16.96
C SER A 45 21.95 -19.88 -15.81
N LYS A 46 23.26 -20.12 -15.63
CA LYS A 46 24.11 -19.31 -14.74
C LYS A 46 23.99 -17.81 -15.06
N GLU A 47 24.00 -17.46 -16.35
CA GLU A 47 23.84 -16.09 -16.81
C GLU A 47 22.52 -15.48 -16.35
N TYR A 48 21.40 -16.22 -16.39
CA TYR A 48 20.10 -15.72 -15.91
C TYR A 48 20.13 -15.39 -14.41
N VAL A 49 20.66 -16.28 -13.57
CA VAL A 49 20.86 -16.03 -12.13
C VAL A 49 21.76 -14.80 -11.90
N SER A 50 22.84 -14.68 -12.69
CA SER A 50 23.74 -13.52 -12.63
C SER A 50 23.06 -12.20 -13.03
N GLN A 51 22.12 -12.20 -13.97
CA GLN A 51 21.35 -10.99 -14.32
C GLN A 51 20.39 -10.60 -13.19
N ILE A 52 19.74 -11.59 -12.55
CA ILE A 52 18.86 -11.36 -11.40
C ILE A 52 19.66 -10.76 -10.24
N GLU A 53 20.80 -11.35 -9.87
CA GLU A 53 21.64 -10.86 -8.76
C GLU A 53 22.10 -9.41 -8.95
N ARG A 54 22.31 -8.98 -10.20
CA ARG A 54 22.69 -7.61 -10.56
C ARG A 54 21.50 -6.67 -10.75
N GLY A 55 20.27 -7.15 -10.55
CA GLY A 55 19.05 -6.38 -10.75
C GLY A 55 18.75 -6.01 -12.20
N LYS A 56 19.37 -6.68 -13.17
CA LYS A 56 19.17 -6.43 -14.61
C LYS A 56 17.93 -7.11 -15.17
N THR A 57 17.37 -8.08 -14.46
CA THR A 57 16.13 -8.78 -14.83
C THR A 57 15.29 -9.00 -13.59
N ARG A 58 13.99 -8.72 -13.69
CA ARG A 58 13.02 -9.01 -12.63
C ARG A 58 12.46 -10.42 -12.85
N PRO A 59 12.65 -11.36 -11.91
CA PRO A 59 12.10 -12.70 -12.04
C PRO A 59 10.58 -12.71 -11.87
N THR A 60 9.92 -13.71 -12.46
CA THR A 60 8.50 -14.00 -12.23
C THR A 60 8.26 -14.59 -10.84
N GLY A 61 7.01 -14.60 -10.36
CA GLY A 61 6.64 -15.24 -9.10
C GLY A 61 7.07 -16.71 -9.02
N ASP A 62 6.83 -17.47 -10.09
CA ASP A 62 7.25 -18.88 -10.18
C ASP A 62 8.78 -19.05 -10.08
N THR A 63 9.53 -18.15 -10.71
CA THR A 63 11.00 -18.15 -10.63
C THR A 63 11.47 -17.87 -9.21
N ILE A 64 10.82 -16.92 -8.51
CA ILE A 64 11.13 -16.63 -7.10
C ILE A 64 10.82 -17.84 -6.22
N ALA A 65 9.65 -18.46 -6.38
CA ALA A 65 9.26 -19.63 -5.60
C ALA A 65 10.23 -20.80 -5.79
N TRP A 66 10.69 -21.02 -7.03
CA TRP A 66 11.67 -22.05 -7.34
C TRP A 66 13.06 -21.76 -6.75
N LEU A 67 13.54 -20.52 -6.84
CA LEU A 67 14.83 -20.13 -6.24
C LEU A 67 14.77 -20.19 -4.71
N ALA A 68 13.65 -19.79 -4.12
CA ALA A 68 13.43 -19.83 -2.68
C ALA A 68 13.43 -21.26 -2.13
N SER A 69 12.79 -22.22 -2.83
CA SER A 69 12.81 -23.62 -2.41
C SER A 69 14.20 -24.25 -2.47
N ARG A 70 15.04 -23.86 -3.44
CA ARG A 70 16.44 -24.29 -3.53
C ARG A 70 17.33 -23.73 -2.41
N LEU A 71 16.96 -22.57 -1.88
CA LEU A 71 17.67 -21.88 -0.79
C LEU A 71 17.08 -22.17 0.59
N ASP A 72 16.01 -22.95 0.67
CA ASP A 72 15.24 -23.24 1.89
C ASP A 72 14.79 -21.95 2.63
N VAL A 73 14.23 -21.00 1.87
CA VAL A 73 13.72 -19.73 2.40
C VAL A 73 12.29 -19.47 1.98
N ASP A 74 11.59 -18.60 2.72
CA ASP A 74 10.26 -18.11 2.33
C ASP A 74 10.36 -17.31 1.00
N PRO A 75 9.52 -17.61 -0.01
CA PRO A 75 9.50 -16.87 -1.27
C PRO A 75 9.17 -15.39 -1.09
N GLY A 76 8.33 -15.04 -0.12
CA GLY A 76 8.00 -13.64 0.23
C GLY A 76 9.23 -12.91 0.76
N TYR A 77 10.00 -13.54 1.64
CA TYR A 77 11.27 -13.01 2.12
C TYR A 77 12.26 -12.82 0.98
N LEU A 78 12.39 -13.79 0.06
CA LEU A 78 13.26 -13.64 -1.10
C LEU A 78 12.81 -12.48 -2.02
N ALA A 79 11.50 -12.33 -2.25
CA ALA A 79 10.95 -11.28 -3.09
C ALA A 79 11.11 -9.89 -2.48
N ASN A 80 10.67 -9.73 -1.24
CA ASN A 80 10.38 -8.43 -0.63
C ASN A 80 11.26 -8.13 0.60
N GLY A 81 11.89 -9.14 1.19
CA GLY A 81 12.74 -8.99 2.38
C GLY A 81 11.97 -9.14 3.67
N VAL A 82 10.69 -9.46 3.55
CA VAL A 82 9.74 -9.67 4.63
C VAL A 82 9.03 -10.99 4.36
N SER A 83 8.98 -11.86 5.37
CA SER A 83 8.32 -13.16 5.26
C SER A 83 6.80 -13.02 5.07
N THR A 84 6.17 -14.03 4.49
CA THR A 84 4.70 -14.09 4.34
C THR A 84 3.97 -13.88 5.69
N ASP A 85 4.46 -14.50 6.77
CA ASP A 85 3.88 -14.36 8.11
C ASP A 85 4.01 -12.94 8.68
N GLU A 86 5.13 -12.27 8.39
CA GLU A 86 5.33 -10.89 8.80
C GLU A 86 4.46 -9.92 8.01
N ARG A 87 4.32 -10.13 6.70
CA ARG A 87 3.37 -9.37 5.88
C ARG A 87 1.95 -9.52 6.41
N GLY A 88 1.53 -10.73 6.75
CA GLY A 88 0.20 -10.99 7.35
C GLY A 88 -0.01 -10.24 8.67
N ARG A 89 1.03 -10.11 9.51
CA ARG A 89 0.97 -9.31 10.75
C ARG A 89 0.84 -7.81 10.50
N VAL A 90 1.54 -7.29 9.48
CA VAL A 90 1.41 -5.90 9.04
C VAL A 90 0.00 -5.63 8.53
N GLU A 91 -0.53 -6.51 7.70
CA GLU A 91 -1.90 -6.43 7.17
C GLU A 91 -2.95 -6.41 8.29
N ALA A 92 -2.83 -7.32 9.27
CA ALA A 92 -3.74 -7.37 10.41
C ALA A 92 -3.68 -6.09 11.27
N THR A 93 -2.51 -5.47 11.38
CA THR A 93 -2.35 -4.21 12.12
C THR A 93 -2.93 -3.03 11.35
N LEU A 94 -2.73 -2.97 10.03
CA LEU A 94 -3.40 -1.97 9.18
C LEU A 94 -4.92 -2.07 9.28
N THR A 95 -5.48 -3.28 9.22
CA THR A 95 -6.92 -3.48 9.38
C THR A 95 -7.44 -2.98 10.73
N ARG A 96 -6.66 -3.11 11.80
CA ARG A 96 -7.00 -2.54 13.11
C ARG A 96 -7.02 -1.01 13.08
N ALA A 97 -6.01 -0.38 12.48
CA ALA A 97 -5.93 1.07 12.35
C ALA A 97 -7.09 1.63 11.50
N GLU A 98 -7.45 0.94 10.41
CA GLU A 98 -8.62 1.27 9.58
C GLU A 98 -9.92 1.18 10.39
N ALA A 99 -10.11 0.12 11.18
CA ALA A 99 -11.28 -0.01 12.04
C ALA A 99 -11.38 1.09 13.12
N LEU A 100 -10.25 1.58 13.65
CA LEU A 100 -10.24 2.74 14.55
C LEU A 100 -10.71 4.02 13.83
N ALA A 101 -10.24 4.23 12.59
CA ALA A 101 -10.64 5.38 11.78
C ALA A 101 -12.14 5.33 11.43
N GLU A 102 -12.68 4.15 11.10
CA GLU A 102 -14.11 3.91 10.86
C GLU A 102 -14.95 4.17 12.12
N ALA A 103 -14.43 3.80 13.29
CA ALA A 103 -15.04 4.08 14.59
C ALA A 103 -14.87 5.55 15.05
N HIS A 104 -14.37 6.45 14.18
CA HIS A 104 -14.08 7.86 14.48
C HIS A 104 -13.05 8.10 15.59
N ARG A 105 -12.26 7.08 15.97
CA ARG A 105 -11.18 7.16 16.96
C ARG A 105 -9.89 7.60 16.28
N TYR A 106 -9.92 8.80 15.71
CA TYR A 106 -8.89 9.27 14.77
C TYR A 106 -7.51 9.43 15.38
N GLU A 107 -7.40 9.91 16.62
CA GLU A 107 -6.12 10.07 17.31
C GLU A 107 -5.40 8.71 17.48
N GLU A 108 -6.14 7.69 17.89
CA GLU A 108 -5.62 6.32 18.04
C GLU A 108 -5.29 5.69 16.69
N ALA A 109 -6.12 5.92 15.67
CA ALA A 109 -5.85 5.46 14.31
C ALA A 109 -4.54 6.06 13.76
N VAL A 110 -4.32 7.37 13.93
CA VAL A 110 -3.08 8.05 13.52
C VAL A 110 -1.87 7.44 14.22
N ALA A 111 -1.95 7.23 15.55
CA ALA A 111 -0.86 6.61 16.31
C ALA A 111 -0.50 5.20 15.78
N GLU A 112 -1.50 4.37 15.48
CA GLU A 112 -1.28 3.03 14.91
C GLU A 112 -0.69 3.10 13.49
N PHE A 113 -1.15 4.01 12.63
CA PHE A 113 -0.59 4.20 11.30
C PHE A 113 0.86 4.68 11.34
N GLU A 114 1.20 5.60 12.24
CA GLU A 114 2.58 6.06 12.45
C GLU A 114 3.48 4.91 12.91
N GLN A 115 3.02 4.11 13.86
CA GLN A 115 3.78 2.99 14.41
C GLN A 115 4.06 1.90 13.38
N ILE A 116 3.09 1.55 12.53
CA ILE A 116 3.24 0.46 11.54
C ILE A 116 3.92 0.91 10.23
N ARG A 117 4.07 2.22 10.00
CA ARG A 117 4.70 2.77 8.79
C ARG A 117 6.05 2.14 8.42
N PRO A 118 7.04 1.98 9.32
CA PRO A 118 8.32 1.38 8.95
C PRO A 118 8.17 -0.08 8.49
N ASP A 119 7.27 -0.84 9.11
CA ASP A 119 7.04 -2.24 8.73
C ASP A 119 6.32 -2.32 7.37
N VAL A 120 5.35 -1.43 7.11
CA VAL A 120 4.71 -1.31 5.78
C VAL A 120 5.77 -0.98 4.72
N ALA A 121 6.64 -0.01 4.98
CA ALA A 121 7.72 0.35 4.05
C ALA A 121 8.68 -0.81 3.80
N ALA A 122 8.98 -1.62 4.83
CA ALA A 122 9.82 -2.81 4.69
C ALA A 122 9.19 -3.88 3.79
N THR A 123 7.85 -3.98 3.73
CA THR A 123 7.18 -4.94 2.84
C THR A 123 7.37 -4.62 1.35
N GLY A 124 7.59 -3.35 1.00
CA GLY A 124 7.63 -2.89 -0.39
C GLY A 124 6.31 -3.11 -1.17
N ALA A 125 5.21 -3.44 -0.48
CA ALA A 125 3.91 -3.69 -1.09
C ALA A 125 3.15 -2.37 -1.27
N ALA A 126 2.96 -1.97 -2.53
CA ALA A 126 2.32 -0.72 -2.89
C ALA A 126 0.90 -0.63 -2.33
N GLU A 127 0.16 -1.74 -2.31
CA GLU A 127 -1.21 -1.83 -1.81
C GLU A 127 -1.30 -1.52 -0.32
N LEU A 128 -0.32 -1.98 0.48
CA LEU A 128 -0.25 -1.69 1.91
C LEU A 128 0.15 -0.24 2.16
N GLU A 129 1.05 0.31 1.34
CA GLU A 129 1.41 1.74 1.40
C GLU A 129 0.19 2.62 1.07
N ALA A 130 -0.55 2.31 0.00
CA ALA A 130 -1.75 3.07 -0.38
C ALA A 130 -2.82 3.06 0.71
N ARG A 131 -3.07 1.89 1.34
CA ARG A 131 -3.98 1.75 2.48
C ARG A 131 -3.56 2.61 3.66
N LEU A 132 -2.28 2.51 4.07
CA LEU A 132 -1.73 3.31 5.16
C LEU A 132 -1.88 4.82 4.90
N LEU A 133 -1.42 5.28 3.73
CA LEU A 133 -1.46 6.70 3.38
C LEU A 133 -2.91 7.23 3.36
N SER A 134 -3.83 6.45 2.79
CA SER A 134 -5.23 6.86 2.65
C SER A 134 -5.97 6.88 3.99
N GLY A 135 -5.76 5.87 4.84
CA GLY A 135 -6.38 5.77 6.17
C GLY A 135 -5.86 6.82 7.15
N GLU A 136 -4.55 7.05 7.17
CA GLU A 136 -3.94 8.09 8.00
C GLU A 136 -4.37 9.48 7.54
N ALA A 137 -4.34 9.76 6.24
CA ALA A 137 -4.78 11.05 5.72
C ALA A 137 -6.24 11.33 6.07
N TRP A 138 -7.11 10.33 5.97
CA TRP A 138 -8.50 10.46 6.37
C TRP A 138 -8.62 10.84 7.85
N SER A 139 -7.88 10.14 8.72
CA SER A 139 -7.90 10.39 10.16
C SER A 139 -7.38 11.78 10.52
N ARG A 140 -6.22 12.18 9.97
CA ARG A 140 -5.63 13.52 10.13
C ARG A 140 -6.55 14.63 9.63
N MET A 141 -7.18 14.42 8.47
CA MET A 141 -8.15 15.37 7.91
C MET A 141 -9.34 15.60 8.85
N HIS A 142 -9.79 14.57 9.55
CA HIS A 142 -10.87 14.68 10.53
C HIS A 142 -10.42 15.30 11.87
N MET A 143 -9.13 15.23 12.19
CA MET A 143 -8.51 15.97 13.30
C MET A 143 -8.20 17.44 12.97
N GLY A 144 -8.34 17.85 11.70
CA GLY A 144 -8.06 19.23 11.25
C GLY A 144 -6.63 19.45 10.75
N GLU A 145 -5.81 18.39 10.71
CA GLU A 145 -4.44 18.39 10.18
C GLU A 145 -4.45 18.31 8.64
N LEU A 146 -5.03 19.34 8.02
CA LEU A 146 -5.39 19.32 6.60
C LEU A 146 -4.17 19.38 5.66
N ARG A 147 -3.03 19.90 6.10
CA ARG A 147 -1.82 19.98 5.27
C ARG A 147 -1.16 18.60 5.17
N GLU A 148 -0.99 17.96 6.32
CA GLU A 148 -0.44 16.62 6.47
C GLU A 148 -1.30 15.61 5.71
N ALA A 149 -2.63 15.69 5.84
CA ALA A 149 -3.55 14.86 5.09
C ALA A 149 -3.42 15.04 3.57
N LEU A 150 -3.25 16.27 3.10
CA LEU A 150 -3.09 16.56 1.68
C LEU A 150 -1.77 16.00 1.13
N ASP A 151 -0.68 16.10 1.89
CA ASP A 151 0.63 15.55 1.49
C ASP A 151 0.57 14.02 1.40
N LEU A 152 -0.06 13.36 2.37
CA LEU A 152 -0.28 11.91 2.37
C LEU A 152 -1.14 11.46 1.18
N LEU A 153 -2.24 12.16 0.88
CA LEU A 153 -3.10 11.84 -0.27
C LEU A 153 -2.40 12.11 -1.62
N THR A 154 -1.52 13.10 -1.69
CA THR A 154 -0.72 13.37 -2.89
C THR A 154 0.24 12.22 -3.15
N ARG A 155 0.88 11.68 -2.10
CA ARG A 155 1.69 10.47 -2.21
C ARG A 155 0.86 9.25 -2.59
N ALA A 156 -0.32 9.08 -1.97
CA ALA A 156 -1.23 7.97 -2.31
C ALA A 156 -1.60 8.01 -3.79
N ARG A 157 -1.89 9.20 -4.34
CA ARG A 157 -2.19 9.38 -5.78
C ARG A 157 -1.05 8.91 -6.66
N THR A 158 0.21 9.15 -6.27
CA THR A 158 1.38 8.64 -7.02
C THR A 158 1.46 7.12 -6.96
N VAL A 159 1.23 6.53 -5.79
CA VAL A 159 1.28 5.05 -5.62
C VAL A 159 0.20 4.36 -6.47
N THR A 160 -1.02 4.91 -6.52
CA THR A 160 -2.17 4.30 -7.22
C THR A 160 -2.18 4.52 -8.74
N GLN A 161 -1.19 5.21 -9.32
CA GLN A 161 -1.10 5.42 -10.77
C GLN A 161 -0.65 4.17 -11.54
N HIS A 162 -0.08 3.19 -10.86
CA HIS A 162 0.50 2.01 -11.48
C HIS A 162 -0.30 0.76 -11.13
N GLU A 163 -0.07 -0.33 -11.85
CA GLU A 163 -0.61 -1.65 -11.47
C GLU A 163 -0.14 -2.05 -10.05
N PRO A 164 -0.96 -2.77 -9.27
CA PRO A 164 -2.22 -3.42 -9.66
C PRO A 164 -3.49 -2.61 -9.34
N PHE A 165 -3.37 -1.29 -9.16
CA PHE A 165 -4.51 -0.46 -8.74
C PHE A 165 -5.53 -0.28 -9.86
N SER A 166 -6.80 -0.46 -9.51
CA SER A 166 -7.94 -0.26 -10.40
C SER A 166 -8.26 1.22 -10.59
N GLU A 167 -9.11 1.52 -11.56
CA GLU A 167 -9.69 2.85 -11.72
C GLU A 167 -10.49 3.29 -10.48
N LEU A 168 -11.14 2.35 -9.77
CA LEU A 168 -11.87 2.69 -8.54
C LEU A 168 -10.92 3.09 -7.41
N ASP A 169 -9.76 2.46 -7.29
CA ASP A 169 -8.76 2.87 -6.30
C ASP A 169 -8.30 4.30 -6.57
N ARG A 170 -8.08 4.65 -7.85
CA ARG A 170 -7.75 6.02 -8.25
C ARG A 170 -8.88 7.01 -7.94
N ALA A 171 -10.12 6.65 -8.21
CA ALA A 171 -11.30 7.47 -7.93
C ALA A 171 -11.47 7.74 -6.42
N GLU A 172 -11.24 6.74 -5.57
CA GLU A 172 -11.29 6.88 -4.11
C GLU A 172 -10.25 7.90 -3.60
N ILE A 173 -9.02 7.86 -4.12
CA ILE A 173 -7.99 8.86 -3.75
C ILE A 173 -8.39 10.27 -4.18
N LEU A 174 -8.94 10.43 -5.40
CA LEU A 174 -9.43 11.72 -5.88
C LEU A 174 -10.58 12.25 -5.05
N PHE A 175 -11.52 11.38 -4.66
CA PHE A 175 -12.60 11.72 -3.74
C PHE A 175 -12.05 12.24 -2.41
N ARG A 176 -11.12 11.52 -1.77
CA ARG A 176 -10.51 11.95 -0.50
C ARG A 176 -9.75 13.28 -0.63
N LEU A 177 -9.02 13.48 -1.74
CA LEU A 177 -8.39 14.77 -2.07
C LEU A 177 -9.44 15.90 -2.17
N GLY A 178 -10.56 15.64 -2.83
CA GLY A 178 -11.67 16.56 -2.95
C GLY A 178 -12.24 16.95 -1.59
N VAL A 179 -12.48 15.97 -0.70
CA VAL A 179 -12.95 16.22 0.67
C VAL A 179 -11.96 17.09 1.45
N CYS A 180 -10.66 16.80 1.33
CA CYS A 180 -9.61 17.60 1.99
C CYS A 180 -9.58 19.04 1.47
N ARG A 181 -9.69 19.25 0.14
CA ARG A 181 -9.77 20.58 -0.48
C ARG A 181 -11.03 21.35 -0.08
N HIS A 182 -12.16 20.67 0.05
CA HIS A 182 -13.40 21.26 0.56
C HIS A 182 -13.24 21.76 2.00
N LYS A 183 -12.61 20.96 2.88
CA LYS A 183 -12.31 21.36 4.26
C LYS A 183 -11.34 22.53 4.34
N LEU A 184 -10.39 22.63 3.40
CA LEU A 184 -9.53 23.81 3.18
C LEU A 184 -10.26 25.01 2.53
N SER A 185 -11.58 24.93 2.32
CA SER A 185 -12.40 25.94 1.64
C SER A 185 -12.03 26.23 0.18
N SER A 186 -11.21 25.37 -0.44
CA SER A 186 -10.88 25.42 -1.88
C SER A 186 -11.97 24.72 -2.71
N ASN A 187 -13.20 25.25 -2.66
CA ASN A 187 -14.38 24.58 -3.22
C ASN A 187 -14.28 24.33 -4.73
N SER A 188 -13.70 25.24 -5.51
CA SER A 188 -13.57 25.03 -6.97
C SER A 188 -12.63 23.87 -7.31
N THR A 189 -11.52 23.75 -6.59
CA THR A 189 -10.60 22.61 -6.73
C THR A 189 -11.27 21.31 -6.27
N ALA A 190 -12.04 21.37 -5.18
CA ALA A 190 -12.79 20.21 -4.69
C ALA A 190 -13.80 19.70 -5.73
N ILE A 191 -14.57 20.59 -6.35
CA ILE A 191 -15.53 20.25 -7.41
C ILE A 191 -14.82 19.59 -8.60
N GLY A 192 -13.68 20.14 -9.04
CA GLY A 192 -12.89 19.52 -10.12
C GLY A 192 -12.48 18.09 -9.81
N LEU A 193 -11.98 17.85 -8.59
CA LEU A 193 -11.61 16.50 -8.11
C LEU A 193 -12.81 15.56 -8.01
N PHE A 194 -13.96 16.06 -7.54
CA PHE A 194 -15.19 15.27 -7.48
C PHE A 194 -15.72 14.89 -8.86
N ASN A 195 -15.64 15.80 -9.84
CA ASN A 195 -16.02 15.51 -11.22
C ASN A 195 -15.14 14.42 -11.83
N GLU A 196 -13.81 14.53 -11.64
CA GLU A 196 -12.85 13.52 -12.10
C GLU A 196 -13.13 12.17 -11.43
N ALA A 197 -13.29 12.14 -10.10
CA ALA A 197 -13.61 10.93 -9.35
C ALA A 197 -14.92 10.28 -9.80
N TYR A 198 -15.97 11.08 -10.01
CA TYR A 198 -17.29 10.59 -10.42
C TYR A 198 -17.24 9.96 -11.82
N ALA A 199 -16.60 10.65 -12.78
CA ALA A 199 -16.47 10.15 -14.15
C ALA A 199 -15.72 8.81 -14.22
N ILE A 200 -14.65 8.67 -13.42
CA ILE A 200 -13.91 7.40 -13.31
C ILE A 200 -14.77 6.31 -12.67
N ALA A 201 -15.45 6.62 -11.57
CA ALA A 201 -16.30 5.66 -10.86
C ALA A 201 -17.46 5.14 -11.73
N GLU A 202 -18.09 6.02 -12.50
CA GLU A 202 -19.17 5.69 -13.44
C GLU A 202 -18.68 4.89 -14.66
N GLY A 203 -17.51 5.25 -15.22
CA GLY A 203 -16.92 4.57 -16.38
C GLY A 203 -16.24 3.22 -16.08
N SER A 204 -15.98 2.90 -14.80
CA SER A 204 -15.19 1.72 -14.41
C SER A 204 -15.88 0.37 -14.67
N GLY A 205 -17.20 0.33 -14.76
CA GLY A 205 -17.98 -0.92 -14.84
C GLY A 205 -17.94 -1.79 -13.58
N LEU A 206 -17.28 -1.31 -12.51
CA LEU A 206 -17.21 -1.96 -11.20
C LEU A 206 -18.28 -1.40 -10.25
N PRO A 207 -18.72 -2.15 -9.22
CA PRO A 207 -19.67 -1.64 -8.24
C PRO A 207 -19.13 -0.39 -7.53
N SER A 208 -19.79 0.75 -7.74
CA SER A 208 -19.27 2.05 -7.27
C SER A 208 -20.35 2.96 -6.66
N ASP A 209 -21.56 2.45 -6.40
CA ASP A 209 -22.71 3.25 -5.96
C ASP A 209 -22.44 4.00 -4.65
N PHE A 210 -21.78 3.36 -3.69
CA PHE A 210 -21.41 4.01 -2.43
C PHE A 210 -20.44 5.17 -2.63
N LEU A 211 -19.40 4.98 -3.47
CA LEU A 211 -18.44 6.02 -3.80
C LEU A 211 -19.11 7.17 -4.57
N ARG A 212 -19.90 6.85 -5.59
CA ARG A 212 -20.66 7.83 -6.38
C ARG A 212 -21.59 8.67 -5.50
N SER A 213 -22.35 8.04 -4.61
CA SER A 213 -23.23 8.73 -3.65
C SER A 213 -22.45 9.68 -2.75
N ASN A 214 -21.31 9.25 -2.19
CA ASN A 214 -20.46 10.10 -1.36
C ASN A 214 -19.86 11.29 -2.14
N ILE A 215 -19.42 11.06 -3.38
CA ILE A 215 -18.90 12.11 -4.25
C ILE A 215 -19.96 13.18 -4.49
N LEU A 216 -21.16 12.78 -4.91
CA LEU A 216 -22.30 13.68 -5.15
C LEU A 216 -22.67 14.47 -3.88
N ALA A 217 -22.73 13.80 -2.73
CA ALA A 217 -23.04 14.44 -1.46
C ALA A 217 -22.02 15.55 -1.10
N TYR A 218 -20.72 15.33 -1.32
CA TYR A 218 -19.70 16.35 -1.07
C TYR A 218 -19.62 17.43 -2.16
N ARG A 219 -19.90 17.08 -3.42
CA ARG A 219 -19.95 18.03 -4.54
C ARG A 219 -21.11 19.00 -4.38
N SER A 220 -22.31 18.53 -4.03
CA SER A 220 -23.46 19.36 -3.66
C SER A 220 -23.15 20.37 -2.55
N ARG A 221 -22.42 19.94 -1.50
CA ARG A 221 -21.96 20.84 -0.42
C ARG A 221 -21.04 21.94 -0.93
N CYS A 222 -20.20 21.66 -1.92
CA CYS A 222 -19.34 22.67 -2.55
C CYS A 222 -20.16 23.68 -3.37
N TYR A 223 -21.10 23.20 -4.20
CA TYR A 223 -22.00 24.05 -4.98
C TYR A 223 -22.82 24.99 -4.08
N ARG A 224 -23.38 24.47 -2.98
CA ARG A 224 -24.05 25.28 -1.96
C ARG A 224 -23.17 26.38 -1.36
N ARG A 225 -21.89 26.09 -1.06
CA ARG A 225 -20.94 27.10 -0.57
C ARG A 225 -20.64 28.17 -1.62
N GLN A 226 -20.71 27.84 -2.91
CA GLN A 226 -20.54 28.78 -4.01
C GLN A 226 -21.84 29.50 -4.43
N ARG A 227 -22.97 29.17 -3.79
CA ARG A 227 -24.33 29.67 -4.12
C ARG A 227 -24.85 29.21 -5.49
N ASP A 228 -24.30 28.14 -6.03
CA ASP A 228 -24.85 27.45 -7.20
C ASP A 228 -25.89 26.41 -6.71
N LEU A 229 -27.14 26.86 -6.58
CA LEU A 229 -28.20 26.03 -6.00
C LEU A 229 -28.82 25.05 -7.02
N GLU A 230 -28.67 25.34 -8.31
CA GLU A 230 -29.16 24.49 -9.40
C GLU A 230 -28.30 23.22 -9.48
N ALA A 231 -26.98 23.37 -9.63
CA ALA A 231 -26.05 22.24 -9.64
C ALA A 231 -26.09 21.45 -8.31
N ALA A 232 -26.29 22.12 -7.18
CA ALA A 232 -26.42 21.44 -5.89
C ALA A 232 -27.66 20.54 -5.80
N ARG A 233 -28.73 20.87 -6.51
CA ARG A 233 -29.98 20.11 -6.54
C ARG A 233 -29.85 18.90 -7.45
N GLU A 234 -29.22 19.06 -8.61
CA GLU A 234 -28.94 17.95 -9.54
C GLU A 234 -28.14 16.82 -8.88
N ASP A 235 -27.22 17.14 -7.98
CA ASP A 235 -26.43 16.14 -7.24
C ASP A 235 -27.24 15.35 -6.17
N VAL A 236 -28.47 15.76 -5.86
CA VAL A 236 -29.30 15.17 -4.79
C VAL A 236 -30.51 14.40 -5.34
N GLU A 237 -30.88 14.65 -6.60
CA GLU A 237 -31.97 13.95 -7.32
C GLU A 237 -31.47 12.62 -7.92
#